data_AF-A0AAD7Y0I1-F1
#
_entry.id   AF-A0AAD7Y0I1-F1
#
_cell.length_a   1.000
_cell.length_b   1.000
_cell.length_c   1.000
_cell.angle_alpha   90.00
_cell.angle_beta   90.00
_cell.angle_gamma   90.00
#
_symmetry.space_group_name_H-M   'P 1'
#
loop_
_entity.id
_entity.type
_entity.pdbx_description
1 polymer ?
#
loop_
_entity_poly.entity_id
_entity_poly.type
_entity_poly.pdbx_seq_one_letter_code
_entity_poly.pdbx_strand_id
1 'polypeptide(L)'
;MESSSAYIEEDITHSLDDTYKLVDEMASTLKMELQEMAQVSATTAYQRAVYGIQCIRNQTTLLKTTLGSDHKWHVIQLRSATVPCSWDECPHFIKFCELMICLYR
;
A
#
# COMPACT_ATOMS: atom_id res chain seq x y z
N MET A 1 16.13 -0.75 17.41
CA MET A 1 16.49 0.18 16.31
C MET A 1 16.95 -0.71 15.17
N GLU A 2 16.04 -1.09 14.29
CA GLU A 2 16.38 -1.97 13.16
C GLU A 2 17.01 -1.12 12.06
N SER A 3 18.22 -1.51 11.68
CA SER A 3 19.02 -0.85 10.64
C SER A 3 19.00 -1.75 9.42
N SER A 4 18.22 -1.38 8.41
CA SER A 4 18.23 -2.07 7.12
C SER A 4 19.48 -1.63 6.36
N SER A 5 20.55 -2.42 6.46
CA SER A 5 21.73 -2.20 5.63
C SER A 5 21.40 -2.61 4.20
N ALA A 6 21.68 -1.74 3.23
CA ALA A 6 21.33 -1.90 1.81
C ALA A 6 21.93 -3.15 1.10
N TYR A 7 22.69 -3.98 1.82
CA TYR A 7 23.48 -5.09 1.28
C TYR A 7 23.07 -6.48 1.82
N ILE A 8 22.06 -6.57 2.67
CA ILE A 8 21.56 -7.87 3.17
C ILE A 8 20.62 -8.47 2.12
N GLU A 9 20.80 -9.76 1.81
CA GLU A 9 19.85 -10.50 0.99
C GLU A 9 18.46 -10.43 1.63
N GLU A 10 17.46 -10.14 0.81
CA GLU A 10 16.09 -10.00 1.30
C GLU A 10 15.56 -11.35 1.78
N ASP A 11 15.10 -11.40 3.03
CA ASP A 11 14.38 -12.56 3.54
C ASP A 11 12.96 -12.55 2.96
N ILE A 12 12.75 -13.36 1.92
CA ILE A 12 11.47 -13.51 1.22
C ILE A 12 10.35 -13.89 2.19
N THR A 13 10.64 -14.72 3.19
CA THR A 13 9.63 -15.18 4.16
C THR A 13 9.18 -14.02 5.03
N HIS A 14 10.13 -13.20 5.49
CA HIS A 14 9.85 -12.01 6.26
C HIS A 14 9.07 -10.98 5.46
N SER A 15 9.49 -10.67 4.23
CA SER A 15 8.80 -9.73 3.36
C SER A 15 7.37 -10.15 3.05
N LEU A 16 7.12 -11.46 2.87
CA LEU A 16 5.77 -11.99 2.68
C LEU A 16 4.91 -11.83 3.94
N ASP A 17 5.45 -12.13 5.12
CA ASP A 17 4.73 -11.94 6.38
C ASP A 17 4.36 -10.47 6.62
N ASP A 18 5.28 -9.55 6.35
CA ASP A 18 5.02 -8.11 6.42
C ASP A 18 3.99 -7.64 5.39
N THR A 19 3.98 -8.26 4.20
CA THR A 19 2.93 -8.01 3.19
C THR A 19 1.56 -8.40 3.75
N TYR A 20 1.45 -9.57 4.38
CA TYR A 20 0.19 -10.04 4.96
C TYR A 20 -0.28 -9.15 6.11
N LYS A 21 0.64 -8.72 7.00
CA LYS A 21 0.33 -7.75 8.06
C LYS A 21 -0.22 -6.45 7.49
N LEU A 22 0.43 -5.89 6.48
CA LEU A 22 -0.01 -4.65 5.85
C LEU A 22 -1.42 -4.80 5.24
N VAL A 23 -1.69 -5.92 4.58
CA VAL A 23 -3.02 -6.19 4.00
C VAL A 23 -4.09 -6.31 5.08
N ASP A 24 -3.78 -7.01 6.18
CA ASP A 24 -4.70 -7.17 7.31
C ASP A 24 -4.97 -5.83 8.01
N GLU A 25 -3.94 -5.00 8.19
CA GLU A 25 -4.08 -3.64 8.73
C GLU A 25 -4.95 -2.75 7.84
N MET A 26 -4.73 -2.80 6.52
CA MET A 26 -5.54 -2.03 5.57
C MET A 26 -7.02 -2.46 5.59
N ALA A 27 -7.29 -3.77 5.61
CA ALA A 27 -8.65 -4.30 5.67
C ALA A 27 -9.33 -3.98 7.01
N SER A 28 -8.60 -4.12 8.11
CA SER A 28 -9.09 -3.78 9.45
C SER A 28 -9.39 -2.29 9.60
N THR A 29 -8.52 -1.42 9.07
CA THR A 29 -8.74 0.03 9.03
C THR A 29 -10.01 0.38 8.25
N LEU A 30 -10.19 -0.20 7.05
CA LEU A 30 -11.39 0.04 6.26
C LEU A 30 -12.63 -0.48 6.98
N LYS A 31 -12.55 -1.64 7.64
CA LYS A 31 -13.65 -2.16 8.46
C LYS A 31 -14.03 -1.20 9.58
N MET A 32 -13.06 -0.64 10.29
CA MET A 32 -13.31 0.34 11.36
C MET A 32 -14.00 1.59 10.82
N GLU A 33 -13.50 2.16 9.70
CA GLU A 33 -14.12 3.32 9.06
C GLU A 33 -15.56 3.02 8.65
N LEU A 34 -15.83 1.85 8.08
CA LEU A 34 -17.17 1.43 7.69
C LEU A 34 -18.11 1.24 8.88
N GLN A 35 -17.61 0.79 10.04
CA GLN A 35 -18.39 0.66 11.27
C GLN A 35 -18.79 2.03 11.84
N GLU A 36 -17.91 3.02 11.76
CA GLU A 36 -18.23 4.40 12.14
C GLU A 36 -19.29 5.02 11.21
N MET A 37 -19.33 4.57 9.96
CA MET A 37 -20.29 4.99 8.94
C MET A 37 -21.59 4.17 8.91
N ALA A 38 -21.94 3.45 9.99
CA ALA A 38 -23.10 2.55 10.03
C ALA A 38 -24.46 3.20 9.65
N GLN A 39 -24.57 4.53 9.72
CA GLN A 39 -25.79 5.27 9.32
C GLN A 39 -25.75 5.86 7.91
N VAL A 40 -24.65 5.66 7.16
CA VAL A 40 -24.48 6.17 5.79
C VAL A 40 -24.97 5.13 4.78
N SER A 41 -25.39 5.57 3.59
CA SER A 41 -25.82 4.66 2.52
C SER A 41 -24.71 3.67 2.14
N ALA A 42 -25.11 2.44 1.83
CA ALA A 42 -24.19 1.39 1.36
C ALA A 42 -23.38 1.84 0.12
N THR A 43 -23.98 2.66 -0.75
CA THR A 43 -23.29 3.23 -1.92
C THR A 43 -22.08 4.08 -1.55
N THR A 44 -22.17 4.86 -0.47
CA THR A 44 -21.05 5.68 0.02
C THR A 44 -20.00 4.82 0.70
N ALA A 45 -20.44 3.80 1.45
CA ALA A 45 -19.56 2.82 2.08
C ALA A 45 -18.66 2.10 1.04
N TYR A 46 -19.23 1.65 -0.09
CA TYR A 46 -18.45 1.00 -1.16
C TYR A 46 -17.50 1.92 -1.92
N GLN A 47 -17.64 3.24 -1.79
CA GLN A 47 -16.71 4.21 -2.38
C GLN A 47 -15.47 4.46 -1.51
N ARG A 48 -15.47 3.98 -0.25
CA ARG A 48 -14.32 4.11 0.63
C ARG A 48 -13.19 3.19 0.22
N ALA A 49 -11.98 3.69 0.41
CA ALA A 49 -10.76 2.96 0.12
C ALA A 49 -9.69 3.33 1.13
N VAL A 50 -8.94 2.33 1.58
CA VAL A 50 -7.73 2.53 2.37
C VAL A 50 -6.53 2.29 1.46
N TYR A 51 -5.54 3.18 1.54
CA TYR A 51 -4.30 3.07 0.79
C TYR A 51 -3.17 2.64 1.71
N GLY A 52 -2.32 1.76 1.21
CA GLY A 52 -1.16 1.23 1.93
C GLY A 52 0.08 1.38 1.05
N ILE A 53 1.20 1.71 1.67
CA ILE A 53 2.48 1.81 0.99
C ILE A 53 3.36 0.68 1.50
N GLN A 54 3.80 -0.16 0.58
CA GLN A 54 4.75 -1.22 0.85
C GLN A 54 6.11 -0.84 0.28
N CYS A 55 7.16 -0.94 1.09
CA CYS A 55 8.54 -0.75 0.65
C CYS A 55 9.30 -2.05 0.82
N ILE A 56 9.64 -2.70 -0.29
CA ILE A 56 10.48 -3.89 -0.33
C ILE A 56 11.77 -3.51 -1.04
N ARG A 57 12.90 -3.55 -0.31
CA ARG A 57 14.21 -3.08 -0.81
C ARG A 57 14.12 -1.66 -1.38
N ASN A 58 14.40 -1.49 -2.67
CA ASN A 58 14.32 -0.23 -3.40
C ASN A 58 12.99 -0.09 -4.17
N GLN A 59 12.01 -0.98 -3.98
CA GLN A 59 10.73 -0.91 -4.65
C GLN A 59 9.64 -0.46 -3.68
N THR A 60 8.99 0.65 -4.03
CA THR A 60 7.80 1.14 -3.33
C THR A 60 6.57 0.81 -4.15
N THR A 61 5.58 0.18 -3.53
CA THR A 61 4.33 -0.23 -4.16
C THR A 61 3.15 0.38 -3.40
N LEU A 62 2.25 1.04 -4.14
CA LEU A 62 1.00 1.59 -3.62
C LEU A 62 -0.12 0.56 -3.80
N LEU A 63 -0.72 0.18 -2.69
CA LEU A 63 -1.85 -0.73 -2.60
C LEU A 63 -3.12 0.06 -2.28
N LYS A 64 -4.25 -0.43 -2.79
CA LYS A 64 -5.59 0.08 -2.48
C LYS A 64 -6.47 -1.07 -2.05
N THR A 65 -7.09 -0.92 -0.88
CA THR A 65 -8.09 -1.85 -0.35
C THR A 65 -9.47 -1.21 -0.42
N THR A 66 -10.42 -1.93 -1.02
CA THR A 66 -11.83 -1.53 -1.10
C THR A 66 -12.73 -2.69 -0.69
N LEU A 67 -13.96 -2.37 -0.26
CA LEU A 67 -15.00 -3.38 -0.11
C LEU A 67 -15.79 -3.47 -1.42
N GLY A 68 -15.79 -4.64 -2.04
CA GLY A 68 -16.55 -4.91 -3.26
C GLY A 68 -18.05 -5.08 -2.97
N SER A 69 -18.87 -4.89 -4.01
CA SER A 69 -20.31 -5.18 -3.96
C SER A 69 -20.63 -6.66 -3.72
N ASP A 70 -19.64 -7.54 -3.90
CA ASP A 70 -19.68 -8.97 -3.57
C ASP A 70 -19.39 -9.24 -2.07
N HIS A 71 -19.29 -8.18 -1.25
CA HIS A 71 -18.94 -8.23 0.17
C HIS A 71 -17.55 -8.81 0.45
N LYS A 72 -16.63 -8.76 -0.51
CA LYS A 72 -15.24 -9.19 -0.34
C LYS A 72 -14.28 -8.02 -0.32
N TRP A 73 -13.17 -8.18 0.41
CA TRP A 73 -12.06 -7.25 0.36
C TRP A 73 -11.33 -7.41 -0.98
N HIS A 74 -11.20 -6.31 -1.71
CA HIS A 74 -10.37 -6.25 -2.92
C HIS A 74 -9.12 -5.46 -2.60
N VAL A 75 -7.98 -6.11 -2.69
CA VAL A 75 -6.67 -5.48 -2.53
C VAL A 75 -6.03 -5.46 -3.91
N ILE A 76 -5.78 -4.25 -4.42
CA ILE A 76 -5.20 -4.06 -5.75
C ILE A 76 -3.92 -3.24 -5.64
N GLN A 77 -2.93 -3.62 -6.44
CA GLN A 77 -1.75 -2.79 -6.66
C GLN A 77 -2.09 -1.70 -7.68
N LEU A 78 -1.93 -0.44 -7.29
CA LEU A 78 -2.19 0.71 -8.17
C LEU A 78 -0.96 1.11 -8.98
N ARG A 79 0.19 1.20 -8.31
CA ARG A 79 1.42 1.72 -8.89
C ARG A 79 2.62 1.17 -8.13
N SER A 80 3.74 1.02 -8.82
CA SER A 80 5.02 0.67 -8.20
C SER A 80 6.12 1.49 -8.83
N ALA A 81 7.09 1.90 -8.02
CA ALA A 81 8.22 2.71 -8.44
C ALA A 81 9.49 2.28 -7.69
N THR A 82 10.62 2.35 -8.38
CA THR A 82 11.92 2.14 -7.77
C THR A 82 12.39 3.45 -7.13
N VAL A 83 12.71 3.41 -5.84
CA VAL A 83 13.37 4.48 -5.11
C VAL A 83 14.84 4.47 -5.49
N PRO A 84 15.37 5.54 -6.09
CA PRO A 84 16.78 5.59 -6.45
C PRO A 84 17.64 5.62 -5.18
N CYS A 85 18.64 4.74 -5.12
CA CYS A 85 19.62 4.69 -4.04
C CYS A 85 20.99 5.24 -4.49
N SER A 86 21.12 5.55 -5.79
CA SER A 86 22.31 6.14 -6.40
C SER A 86 21.95 7.28 -7.35
N TRP A 87 22.93 8.14 -7.66
CA TRP A 87 22.73 9.27 -8.56
C TRP A 87 22.40 8.86 -10.00
N ASP A 88 22.91 7.71 -10.45
CA ASP A 88 22.64 7.19 -11.79
C ASP A 88 21.18 6.74 -11.94
N GLU A 89 20.52 6.38 -10.83
CA GLU A 89 19.12 5.98 -10.79
C GLU A 89 18.16 7.16 -10.65
N CYS A 90 18.66 8.40 -10.53
CA CYS A 90 17.85 9.62 -10.36
C CYS A 90 16.67 9.75 -11.35
N PRO A 91 16.74 9.30 -12.62
CA PRO A 91 15.58 9.28 -13.51
C PRO A 91 14.38 8.48 -12.98
N HIS A 92 14.59 7.44 -12.15
CA HIS A 92 13.51 6.69 -11.50
C HIS A 92 12.73 7.50 -10.46
N PHE A 93 13.32 8.60 -9.96
CA PHE A 93 12.66 9.49 -9.01
C PHE A 93 11.36 10.08 -9.55
N ILE A 94 11.27 10.30 -10.87
CA ILE A 94 10.05 10.79 -11.51
C ILE A 94 8.89 9.82 -11.26
N LYS A 95 9.11 8.52 -11.43
CA LYS A 95 8.10 7.48 -11.16
C LYS A 95 7.71 7.41 -9.69
N PHE A 96 8.65 7.68 -8.79
CA PHE A 96 8.38 7.75 -7.35
C PHE A 96 7.51 8.98 -7.00
N CYS A 97 7.84 10.17 -7.52
CA CYS A 97 7.01 11.37 -7.37
C CYS A 97 5.60 11.13 -7.92
N GLU A 98 5.51 10.48 -9.07
CA GLU A 98 4.27 10.03 -9.68
C GLU A 98 3.44 9.09 -8.79
N LEU A 99 4.07 8.21 -8.02
CA LEU A 99 3.43 7.36 -7.04
C LEU A 99 2.88 8.19 -5.86
N MET A 100 3.66 9.14 -5.36
CA MET A 100 3.25 10.02 -4.26
C MET A 100 2.07 10.92 -4.66
N ILE A 101 2.04 11.42 -5.90
CA ILE A 101 0.91 12.20 -6.42
C ILE A 101 -0.37 11.35 -6.49
N CYS A 102 -0.27 10.06 -6.83
CA CYS A 102 -1.43 9.16 -6.82
C CYS A 102 -2.04 8.98 -5.42
N LEU A 103 -1.25 9.09 -4.34
CA LEU A 103 -1.74 8.97 -2.97
C LEU A 103 -2.52 10.21 -2.51
N TYR A 104 -2.12 11.40 -2.96
CA TYR A 104 -2.74 12.66 -2.53
C TYR A 104 -4.15 12.88 -3.13
N ARG A 105 -4.52 12.10 -4.15
CA ARG A 105 -5.74 12.30 -4.93
C ARG A 105 -6.91 11.49 -4.39
#